data_AF-A0A397EMT3-F1
#
_entry.id   AF-A0A397EMT3-F1
#
_cell.length_a   1.000
_cell.length_b   1.000
_cell.length_c   1.000
_cell.angle_alpha   90.00
_cell.angle_beta   90.00
_cell.angle_gamma   90.00
#
_symmetry.space_group_name_H-M   'P 1'
#
loop_
_entity.id
_entity.type
_entity.pdbx_description
1 polymer ?
#
loop_
_entity_poly.entity_id
_entity_poly.type
_entity_poly.pdbx_seq_one_letter_code
_entity_poly.pdbx_strand_id
1 'polypeptide(L)'
;RELHVYGQLVVVNSVDKSKAQHGGFGTQLMLKAEEIAQEQGFTKMAVIAGVGVRNFYRKLGFEVEGDGELMIKHFPKKKSSWAKPEWRWVAAAAMATVAIGVAALKKRA
;
A
#
# COMPACT_ATOMS: atom_id res chain seq x y z
N ARG A 1 -11.73 -15.66 -7.90
CA ARG A 1 -10.30 -15.39 -7.67
C ARG A 1 -10.01 -15.88 -6.26
N GLU A 2 -9.19 -16.91 -6.11
CA GLU A 2 -9.04 -17.71 -4.87
C GLU A 2 -7.56 -17.78 -4.50
N LEU A 3 -7.21 -17.56 -3.23
CA LEU A 3 -5.86 -17.73 -2.71
C LEU A 3 -5.79 -19.07 -1.98
N HIS A 4 -5.37 -20.13 -2.70
CA HIS A 4 -5.00 -21.39 -2.07
C HIS A 4 -3.49 -21.42 -1.83
N VAL A 5 -3.10 -21.32 -0.56
CA VAL A 5 -1.74 -21.66 -0.14
C VAL A 5 -1.74 -23.15 0.19
N TYR A 6 -1.12 -23.98 -0.67
CA TYR A 6 -0.89 -25.39 -0.38
C TYR A 6 0.20 -25.52 0.69
N GLY A 7 -0.19 -25.45 1.95
CA GLY A 7 0.62 -25.91 3.07
C GLY A 7 0.35 -27.39 3.31
N GLN A 8 1.40 -28.20 3.44
CA GLN A 8 1.28 -29.62 3.79
C GLN A 8 0.45 -29.75 5.09
N LEU A 9 -0.67 -30.48 5.04
CA LEU A 9 -1.47 -30.81 6.22
C LEU A 9 -0.56 -31.52 7.22
N VAL A 10 -0.16 -30.83 8.29
CA VAL A 10 0.50 -31.48 9.42
C VAL A 10 -0.40 -31.34 10.62
N VAL A 11 -0.82 -32.51 11.09
CA VAL A 11 -1.57 -32.75 12.30
C VAL A 11 -0.89 -32.02 13.46
N VAL A 12 -1.67 -31.31 14.26
CA VAL A 12 -1.27 -30.36 15.33
C VAL A 12 -0.45 -30.98 16.49
N ASN A 13 0.00 -32.24 16.38
CA ASN A 13 0.59 -33.00 17.50
C ASN A 13 1.95 -33.68 17.22
N SER A 14 2.81 -33.15 16.34
CA SER A 14 4.22 -33.62 16.30
C SER A 14 5.18 -32.51 16.73
N VAL A 15 5.76 -32.69 17.91
CA VAL A 15 6.80 -31.88 18.55
C VAL A 15 8.13 -32.04 17.80
N ASP A 16 8.14 -31.71 16.50
CA ASP A 16 9.36 -31.69 15.69
C ASP A 16 9.67 -30.27 15.25
N LYS A 17 10.67 -29.67 15.90
CA LYS A 17 11.19 -28.32 15.64
C LYS A 17 11.92 -28.17 14.29
N SER A 18 11.82 -29.16 13.39
CA SER A 18 12.49 -29.18 12.08
C SER A 18 11.53 -29.01 10.89
N LYS A 19 10.22 -28.91 11.10
CA LYS A 19 9.25 -28.76 10.00
C LYS A 19 9.00 -27.28 9.71
N ALA A 20 9.35 -26.89 8.49
CA ALA A 20 9.29 -25.54 7.91
C ALA A 20 7.86 -24.95 7.78
N GLN A 21 7.08 -24.95 8.86
CA GLN A 21 5.71 -24.45 8.91
C GLN A 21 5.56 -23.12 9.66
N HIS A 22 6.68 -22.52 10.09
CA HIS A 22 6.75 -21.11 10.52
C HIS A 22 7.52 -20.25 9.51
N GLY A 23 7.59 -20.67 8.24
CA GLY A 23 8.44 -20.06 7.21
C GLY A 23 8.01 -18.67 6.72
N GLY A 24 6.96 -18.07 7.26
CA GLY A 24 6.55 -16.69 6.94
C GLY A 24 6.06 -16.45 5.50
N PHE A 25 6.09 -17.46 4.63
CA PHE A 25 5.71 -17.32 3.22
C PHE A 25 4.26 -16.85 3.02
N GLY A 26 3.31 -17.35 3.83
CA GLY A 26 1.93 -16.89 3.77
C GLY A 26 1.80 -15.38 4.05
N THR A 27 2.55 -14.89 5.05
CA THR A 27 2.64 -13.46 5.35
C THR A 27 3.30 -12.68 4.21
N GLN A 28 4.40 -13.18 3.66
CA GLN A 28 5.10 -12.51 2.54
C GLN A 28 4.23 -12.41 1.28
N LEU A 29 3.49 -13.48 0.95
CA LEU A 29 2.56 -13.47 -0.18
C LEU A 29 1.42 -12.47 0.03
N MET A 30 0.87 -12.41 1.25
CA MET A 30 -0.15 -11.41 1.58
C MET A 30 0.39 -9.98 1.47
N LEU A 31 1.59 -9.71 1.98
CA LEU A 31 2.23 -8.41 1.85
C LEU A 31 2.44 -8.04 0.37
N LYS A 32 2.90 -8.98 -0.46
CA LYS A 32 3.09 -8.72 -1.89
C LYS A 32 1.76 -8.48 -2.61
N ALA A 33 0.71 -9.20 -2.23
CA ALA A 33 -0.63 -8.96 -2.77
C ALA A 33 -1.15 -7.57 -2.38
N GLU A 34 -0.94 -7.14 -1.12
CA GLU A 34 -1.32 -5.80 -0.65
C GLU A 34 -0.57 -4.70 -1.42
N GLU A 35 0.74 -4.87 -1.65
CA GLU A 35 1.56 -3.95 -2.44
C GLU A 35 0.99 -3.79 -3.86
N ILE A 36 0.77 -4.91 -4.56
CA ILE A 36 0.20 -4.91 -5.92
C ILE A 36 -1.18 -4.23 -5.93
N ALA A 37 -2.04 -4.52 -4.94
CA ALA A 37 -3.36 -3.92 -4.86
C ALA A 37 -3.29 -2.39 -4.67
N GLN A 38 -2.37 -1.91 -3.83
CA GLN A 38 -2.16 -0.47 -3.63
C GLN A 38 -1.56 0.21 -4.87
N GLU A 39 -0.67 -0.46 -5.59
CA GLU A 39 -0.11 0.04 -6.85
C GLU A 39 -1.16 0.21 -7.93
N GLN A 40 -2.12 -0.72 -8.01
CA GLN A 40 -3.25 -0.65 -8.93
C GLN A 40 -4.35 0.34 -8.48
N GLY A 41 -4.17 1.02 -7.35
CA GLY A 41 -5.10 2.04 -6.86
C GLY A 41 -6.35 1.49 -6.16
N PHE A 42 -6.36 0.21 -5.75
CA PHE A 42 -7.44 -0.32 -4.93
C PHE A 42 -7.43 0.31 -3.54
N THR A 43 -8.62 0.52 -2.97
CA THR A 43 -8.82 1.16 -1.67
C THR A 43 -8.98 0.15 -0.52
N LYS A 44 -9.26 -1.11 -0.84
CA LYS A 44 -9.42 -2.20 0.13
C LYS A 44 -9.13 -3.56 -0.51
N MET A 45 -8.83 -4.54 0.33
CA MET A 45 -8.67 -5.95 -0.03
C MET A 45 -9.63 -6.80 0.81
N ALA A 46 -10.29 -7.77 0.17
CA ALA A 46 -11.17 -8.73 0.84
C ALA A 46 -10.63 -10.15 0.68
N VAL A 47 -10.68 -10.93 1.75
CA VAL A 47 -10.23 -12.32 1.81
C VAL A 47 -11.37 -13.20 2.30
N ILE A 48 -11.65 -14.27 1.57
CA ILE A 48 -12.56 -15.33 2.00
C ILE A 48 -11.79 -16.20 2.99
N ALA A 49 -12.15 -16.15 4.27
CA ALA A 49 -11.42 -16.85 5.33
C ALA A 49 -12.38 -17.71 6.17
N GLY A 50 -12.08 -19.01 6.24
CA GLY A 50 -12.74 -19.93 7.16
C GLY A 50 -12.54 -19.49 8.62
N VAL A 51 -13.54 -19.77 9.47
CA VAL A 51 -13.60 -19.27 10.86
C VAL A 51 -12.31 -19.57 11.65
N GLY A 52 -11.74 -20.78 11.49
CA GLY A 52 -10.53 -21.21 12.20
C GLY A 52 -9.23 -20.47 11.83
N VAL A 53 -9.17 -19.80 10.67
CA VAL A 53 -7.97 -19.08 10.20
C VAL A 53 -8.11 -17.56 10.30
N ARG A 54 -9.26 -17.04 10.75
CA ARG A 54 -9.48 -15.58 10.88
C ARG A 54 -8.45 -14.91 11.80
N ASN A 55 -7.98 -15.60 12.83
CA ASN A 55 -6.96 -15.08 13.73
C ASN A 55 -5.61 -14.83 13.05
N PHE A 56 -5.28 -15.56 11.98
CA PHE A 56 -4.09 -15.26 11.17
C PHE A 56 -4.25 -13.92 10.44
N TYR A 57 -5.37 -13.71 9.75
CA TYR A 57 -5.64 -12.47 9.02
C TYR A 57 -5.84 -11.26 9.94
N ARG A 58 -6.40 -11.45 11.14
CA ARG A 58 -6.46 -10.40 12.18
C ARG A 58 -5.09 -9.88 12.56
N LYS A 59 -4.08 -10.76 12.67
CA LYS A 59 -2.69 -10.33 12.93
C LYS A 59 -2.09 -9.50 11.79
N LEU A 60 -2.61 -9.62 10.57
CA LEU A 60 -2.22 -8.83 9.40
C LEU A 60 -3.02 -7.52 9.27
N GLY A 61 -3.94 -7.23 10.19
CA GLY A 61 -4.77 -6.03 10.17
C GLY A 61 -6.03 -6.14 9.30
N PHE A 62 -6.49 -7.36 9.01
CA PHE A 62 -7.81 -7.56 8.44
C PHE A 62 -8.86 -7.66 9.55
N GLU A 63 -10.05 -7.13 9.28
CA GLU A 63 -11.18 -7.15 10.19
C GLU A 63 -12.39 -7.79 9.51
N VAL A 64 -13.36 -8.22 10.31
CA VAL A 64 -14.61 -8.75 9.78
C VAL A 64 -15.55 -7.56 9.55
N GLU A 65 -16.02 -7.37 8.32
CA GLU A 65 -16.99 -6.32 7.97
C GLU A 65 -18.25 -6.94 7.34
N GLY A 66 -19.41 -6.34 7.59
CA GLY A 66 -20.70 -6.81 7.07
C GLY A 66 -21.20 -8.09 7.76
N ASP A 67 -21.84 -8.98 7.00
CA ASP A 67 -22.47 -10.22 7.50
C ASP A 67 -21.47 -11.28 8.00
N GLY A 68 -20.19 -10.94 8.02
CA GLY A 68 -19.17 -11.77 8.63
C GLY A 68 -18.57 -12.84 7.74
N GLU A 69 -18.84 -12.81 6.43
CA GLU A 69 -18.34 -13.77 5.46
C GLU A 69 -16.90 -13.48 5.02
N LEU A 70 -16.49 -12.21 5.04
CA LEU A 70 -15.22 -11.74 4.49
C LEU A 70 -14.36 -11.05 5.56
N MET A 71 -13.05 -11.19 5.40
CA MET A 71 -12.04 -10.41 6.11
C MET A 71 -11.61 -9.25 5.21
N ILE A 72 -11.80 -8.01 5.64
CA ILE A 72 -11.52 -6.79 4.87
C ILE A 72 -10.39 -6.01 5.53
N LYS A 73 -9.49 -5.47 4.70
CA LYS A 73 -8.48 -4.49 5.11
C LYS A 73 -8.53 -3.29 4.17
N HIS A 74 -8.64 -2.10 4.73
CA HIS A 74 -8.61 -0.85 3.98
C HIS A 74 -7.18 -0.35 3.82
N PHE A 75 -6.88 0.17 2.64
CA PHE A 75 -5.58 0.76 2.35
C PHE A 75 -5.59 2.27 2.62
N PRO A 76 -4.46 2.83 3.11
CA PRO A 76 -4.34 4.26 3.28
C PRO A 76 -4.42 4.96 1.92
N LYS A 77 -5.19 6.05 1.84
CA LYS A 77 -5.23 6.88 0.62
C LYS A 77 -3.82 7.45 0.37
N LYS A 78 -3.21 7.14 -0.78
CA LYS A 78 -1.96 7.78 -1.21
C LYS A 78 -2.21 9.29 -1.25
N LYS A 79 -1.52 10.04 -0.39
CA LYS A 79 -1.52 11.51 -0.44
C LYS A 79 -0.93 11.90 -1.80
N SER A 80 -1.62 12.73 -2.57
CA SER A 80 -1.09 13.19 -3.86
C SER A 80 0.26 13.86 -3.62
N SER A 81 1.32 13.36 -4.28
CA SER A 81 2.67 13.96 -4.19
C SER A 81 2.75 15.33 -4.85
N TRP A 82 1.72 15.74 -5.58
CA TRP A 82 1.56 17.10 -6.09
C TRP A 82 1.16 18.04 -4.96
N ALA A 83 2.17 18.61 -4.28
CA ALA A 83 2.00 19.90 -3.64
C ALA A 83 1.64 20.90 -4.74
N LYS A 84 0.48 21.58 -4.62
CA LYS A 84 0.15 22.69 -5.52
C LYS A 84 1.31 23.69 -5.43
N PRO A 85 1.96 24.07 -6.55
CA PRO A 85 2.99 25.10 -6.49
C PRO A 85 2.39 26.35 -5.86
N GLU A 86 3.03 26.90 -4.82
CA GLU A 86 2.54 28.18 -4.30
C GLU A 86 2.68 29.22 -5.40
N TRP A 87 1.58 29.90 -5.74
CA TRP A 87 1.54 30.93 -6.78
C TRP A 87 2.60 32.02 -6.57
N ARG A 88 3.05 32.23 -5.32
CA ARG A 88 4.15 33.12 -4.95
C ARG A 88 5.47 32.78 -5.63
N TRP A 89 5.82 31.49 -5.75
CA TRP A 89 7.05 31.06 -6.43
C TRP A 89 6.97 31.24 -7.94
N VAL A 90 5.80 30.97 -8.52
CA VAL A 90 5.52 31.20 -9.96
C VAL A 90 5.58 32.69 -10.28
N ALA A 91 4.97 33.54 -9.46
CA ALA A 91 5.00 34.99 -9.60
C ALA A 91 6.41 35.57 -9.41
N ALA A 92 7.17 35.08 -8.42
CA ALA A 92 8.55 35.52 -8.18
C ALA A 92 9.47 35.20 -9.37
N ALA A 93 9.36 34.00 -9.96
CA ALA A 93 10.11 33.63 -11.15
C ALA A 93 9.76 34.51 -12.36
N ALA A 94 8.47 34.78 -12.60
CA ALA A 94 8.05 35.67 -13.68
C ALA A 94 8.61 37.10 -13.50
N MET A 95 8.57 37.64 -12.29
CA MET A 95 9.12 38.95 -11.95
C MET A 95 10.64 39.03 -12.14
N ALA A 96 11.38 37.99 -11.73
CA ALA A 96 12.83 37.93 -11.91
C ALA A 96 13.21 37.90 -13.41
N THR A 97 12.45 37.18 -14.23
CA THR A 97 12.68 37.10 -15.68
C THR A 97 12.45 38.46 -16.36
N VAL A 98 11.41 39.19 -15.96
CA VAL A 98 11.15 40.56 -16.45
C VAL A 98 12.26 41.51 -16.02
N ALA A 99 12.73 41.44 -14.76
CA ALA A 99 13.79 42.30 -14.26
C ALA A 99 15.13 42.09 -15.01
N ILE A 100 15.50 40.84 -15.29
CA ILE A 100 16.71 40.52 -16.06
C ILE A 100 16.58 41.01 -17.50
N GLY A 101 15.41 40.83 -18.13
CA GLY A 101 15.15 41.32 -19.49
C GLY A 101 15.22 42.84 -19.60
N VAL A 102 14.63 43.56 -18.65
CA VAL A 102 14.69 45.04 -18.58
C VAL A 102 16.11 45.53 -18.32
N ALA A 103 16.86 44.88 -17.43
CA ALA A 103 18.26 45.22 -17.17
C ALA A 103 19.17 44.98 -18.39
N ALA A 104 18.93 43.90 -19.14
CA ALA A 104 19.67 43.61 -20.37
C ALA A 104 19.36 44.62 -21.49
N LEU A 105 18.13 45.13 -21.58
CA LEU A 105 17.73 46.14 -22.55
C LEU A 105 18.36 47.51 -22.24
N LYS A 106 18.43 47.88 -20.96
CA LYS A 106 18.98 49.18 -20.52
C LYS A 106 20.50 49.28 -20.63
N LYS A 107 21.21 48.15 -20.75
CA LYS A 107 22.68 48.10 -20.96
C LYS A 107 23.10 48.21 -22.43
N ARG A 108 22.14 48.27 -23.36
CA ARG A 108 22.35 48.39 -24.82
C ARG A 108 21.94 49.75 -25.40
N ALA A 109 21.51 50.69 -24.55
CA ALA A 109 21.26 52.10 -24.87
C ALA A 109 22.33 52.96 -24.21
#